data_AF-A0A1J5PST9-F1
#
_entry.id   AF-A0A1J5PST9-F1
#
_cell.length_a   1.000
_cell.length_b   1.000
_cell.length_c   1.000
_cell.angle_alpha   90.00
_cell.angle_beta   90.00
_cell.angle_gamma   90.00
#
_symmetry.space_group_name_H-M   'P 1'
#
loop_
_entity.id
_entity.type
_entity.pdbx_description
1 polymer ?
#
loop_
_entity_poly.entity_id
_entity_poly.type
_entity_poly.pdbx_seq_one_letter_code
_entity_poly.pdbx_strand_id
1 'polypeptide(L)'
;MGILRNPYVKARVRIWTLAEFIENPMEPLQTIIDEISPRAMRRLTEAPKMVDLAGFGQFLQNLKNQGMQPLLMGDFPVGDDPRQNSARHGRPYLVK
;
A
#
# COMPACT_ATOMS: atom_id res chain seq x y z
N MET A 1 -1.66 12.87 -12.55
CA MET A 1 -2.08 13.26 -11.18
C MET A 1 -2.89 14.55 -11.07
N GLY A 2 -2.69 15.55 -11.95
CA GLY A 2 -3.35 16.86 -11.83
C GLY A 2 -4.88 16.80 -11.79
N ILE A 3 -5.51 15.90 -12.55
CA ILE A 3 -6.97 15.75 -12.56
C ILE A 3 -7.49 15.21 -11.22
N LEU A 4 -6.83 14.22 -10.61
CA LEU A 4 -7.26 13.63 -9.33
C LEU A 4 -7.08 14.59 -8.13
N ARG A 5 -6.20 15.58 -8.26
CA ARG A 5 -5.95 16.61 -7.24
C ARG A 5 -6.69 17.92 -7.53
N ASN A 6 -7.50 17.96 -8.59
CA ASN A 6 -8.22 19.16 -8.98
C ASN A 6 -9.38 19.42 -8.00
N PRO A 7 -9.52 20.64 -7.45
CA PRO A 7 -10.63 20.99 -6.56
C PRO A 7 -12.03 20.80 -7.18
N TYR A 8 -12.14 20.76 -8.51
CA TYR A 8 -13.41 20.54 -9.22
C TYR A 8 -13.82 19.06 -9.32
N VAL A 9 -13.02 18.13 -8.79
CA VAL A 9 -13.37 16.71 -8.75
C VAL A 9 -14.50 16.48 -7.75
N LYS A 10 -15.67 16.03 -8.26
CA LYS A 10 -16.81 15.60 -7.45
C LYS A 10 -16.65 14.16 -6.96
N ALA A 11 -15.53 13.86 -6.30
CA ALA A 11 -15.27 12.56 -5.71
C ALA A 11 -14.36 12.71 -4.49
N ARG A 12 -14.47 11.77 -3.55
CA ARG A 12 -13.50 11.63 -2.46
C ARG A 12 -12.27 10.93 -3.02
N VAL A 13 -11.17 11.66 -3.15
CA VAL A 13 -9.92 11.12 -3.70
C VAL A 13 -8.94 10.89 -2.56
N ARG A 14 -8.46 9.64 -2.45
CA ARG A 14 -7.31 9.28 -1.62
C ARG A 14 -6.21 8.71 -2.48
N ILE A 15 -4.98 9.11 -2.19
CA ILE A 15 -3.79 8.66 -2.88
C ILE A 15 -2.84 8.17 -1.79
N TRP A 16 -2.55 6.87 -1.83
CA TRP A 16 -1.50 6.27 -1.02
C TRP A 16 -0.30 5.98 -1.90
N THR A 17 0.89 6.12 -1.31
CA THR A 17 2.10 5.58 -1.89
C THR A 17 2.18 4.08 -1.64
N LEU A 18 2.96 3.39 -2.47
CA LEU A 18 3.19 1.97 -2.32
C LEU A 18 3.92 1.65 -1.01
N ALA A 19 4.86 2.50 -0.59
CA ALA A 19 5.54 2.36 0.70
C ALA A 19 4.56 2.43 1.89
N GLU A 20 3.67 3.43 1.92
CA GLU A 20 2.63 3.56 2.96
C GLU A 20 1.71 2.33 3.00
N PHE A 21 1.33 1.79 1.84
CA PHE A 21 0.48 0.61 1.77
C PHE A 21 1.16 -0.64 2.33
N ILE A 22 2.44 -0.85 2.02
CA ILE A 22 3.18 -2.04 2.49
C ILE A 22 3.46 -1.97 3.99
N GLU A 23 3.65 -0.77 4.53
CA GLU A 23 3.88 -0.58 5.95
C GLU A 23 2.66 -0.95 6.80
N ASN A 24 1.46 -0.58 6.38
CA ASN A 24 0.23 -0.94 7.07
C ASN A 24 -0.93 -1.23 6.10
N PRO A 25 -1.00 -2.42 5.48
CA PRO A 25 -1.97 -2.69 4.41
C PRO A 25 -3.43 -2.68 4.88
N MET A 26 -3.68 -2.95 6.17
CA MET A 26 -5.03 -3.04 6.72
C MET A 26 -5.74 -1.68 6.77
N GLU A 27 -5.00 -0.60 6.99
CA GLU A 27 -5.57 0.75 7.15
C GLU A 27 -6.09 1.34 5.83
N PRO A 28 -5.34 1.34 4.72
CA PRO A 28 -5.87 1.70 3.40
C PRO A 28 -7.03 0.80 2.98
N LEU A 29 -6.95 -0.52 3.23
CA LEU A 29 -8.03 -1.44 2.87
C LEU A 29 -9.32 -1.16 3.63
N GLN A 30 -9.25 -0.98 4.95
CA GLN A 30 -10.42 -0.63 5.74
C GLN A 30 -11.03 0.69 5.27
N THR A 31 -10.19 1.69 4.99
CA THR A 31 -10.65 2.98 4.45
C THR A 31 -11.39 2.83 3.13
N ILE A 32 -10.87 2.00 2.21
CA ILE A 32 -11.51 1.73 0.92
C ILE A 32 -12.89 1.06 1.14
N ILE A 33 -12.97 0.08 2.03
CA ILE A 33 -14.23 -0.62 2.35
C ILE A 33 -15.25 0.33 2.97
N ASP A 34 -14.84 1.17 3.92
CA ASP A 34 -15.71 2.14 4.58
C ASP A 34 -16.27 3.17 3.58
N GLU A 35 -15.49 3.55 2.56
CA GLU A 35 -15.91 4.50 1.53
C GLU A 35 -16.83 3.87 0.48
N ILE A 36 -16.60 2.60 0.11
CA ILE A 36 -17.46 1.88 -0.86
C ILE A 36 -18.77 1.43 -0.21
N SER A 37 -18.72 1.00 1.06
CA SER A 37 -19.88 0.48 1.77
C SER A 37 -19.97 1.04 3.20
N PRO A 38 -20.52 2.25 3.37
CA PRO A 38 -20.67 2.88 4.69
C PRO A 38 -21.54 2.10 5.68
N ARG A 39 -22.30 1.11 5.19
CA ARG A 39 -23.20 0.25 5.98
C ARG A 39 -22.63 -1.15 6.21
N ALA A 40 -21.48 -1.49 5.65
CA ALA A 40 -20.83 -2.75 5.94
C ALA A 40 -20.22 -2.71 7.35
N MET A 41 -20.88 -3.34 8.32
CA MET A 41 -20.36 -3.52 9.68
C MET A 41 -19.19 -4.52 9.78
N ARG A 42 -18.71 -5.05 8.64
CA ARG A 42 -17.65 -6.06 8.62
C ARG A 42 -16.30 -5.37 8.55
N ARG A 43 -15.55 -5.43 9.65
CA ARG A 43 -14.12 -5.13 9.65
C ARG A 43 -13.39 -6.15 8.77
N LEU A 44 -12.38 -5.70 8.04
CA LEU A 44 -11.51 -6.60 7.30
C LEU A 44 -10.78 -7.51 8.30
N THR A 45 -11.08 -8.80 8.30
CA THR A 45 -10.50 -9.76 9.26
C THR A 45 -9.24 -10.46 8.73
N GLU A 46 -9.03 -10.41 7.41
CA GLU A 46 -7.86 -11.00 6.76
C GLU A 46 -7.30 -10.05 5.70
N ALA A 47 -5.98 -9.98 5.62
CA ALA A 47 -5.31 -9.26 4.56
C ALA A 47 -5.31 -10.11 3.28
N PRO A 48 -5.48 -9.49 2.10
CA PRO A 48 -5.28 -10.19 0.83
C PRO A 48 -3.84 -10.70 0.74
N LYS A 49 -3.65 -11.83 0.05
CA LYS A 49 -2.32 -12.39 -0.19
C LYS A 49 -1.50 -11.42 -1.03
N MET A 50 -0.38 -10.93 -0.47
CA MET A 50 0.53 -10.03 -1.16
C MET A 50 1.46 -10.81 -2.10
N VAL A 51 1.76 -10.21 -3.26
CA VAL A 51 2.84 -10.69 -4.14
C VAL A 51 4.18 -10.45 -3.44
N ASP A 52 5.14 -11.33 -3.66
CA ASP A 52 6.50 -11.13 -3.16
C ASP A 52 7.14 -9.90 -3.81
N LEU A 53 7.62 -8.98 -2.98
CA LEU A 53 8.26 -7.73 -3.38
C LEU A 53 9.77 -7.75 -3.14
N ALA A 54 10.36 -8.93 -2.92
CA ALA A 54 11.80 -9.10 -2.87
C ALA A 54 12.48 -8.47 -4.09
N GLY A 55 13.51 -7.66 -3.85
CA GLY A 55 14.26 -6.97 -4.91
C GLY A 55 13.55 -5.77 -5.56
N PHE A 56 12.31 -5.46 -5.19
CA PHE A 56 11.57 -4.33 -5.79
C PHE A 56 12.18 -2.96 -5.43
N GLY A 57 12.71 -2.80 -4.21
CA GLY A 57 13.44 -1.59 -3.82
C GLY A 57 14.69 -1.34 -4.67
N GLN A 58 15.44 -2.42 -4.98
CA GLN A 58 16.59 -2.35 -5.88
C GLN A 58 16.18 -2.01 -7.32
N PHE A 59 15.06 -2.55 -7.79
CA PHE A 59 14.51 -2.21 -9.10
C PHE A 59 14.18 -0.70 -9.19
N LEU A 60 13.56 -0.14 -8.15
CA LEU A 60 13.24 1.29 -8.11
C LEU A 60 14.49 2.17 -8.08
N GLN A 61 15.52 1.74 -7.36
CA GLN A 61 16.81 2.42 -7.37
C GLN A 61 17.46 2.39 -8.75
N ASN A 62 17.43 1.25 -9.45
CA ASN A 62 17.95 1.14 -10.81
C ASN A 62 17.21 2.06 -11.78
N LEU A 63 15.88 2.12 -11.66
CA LEU A 63 15.03 2.99 -12.47
C LEU A 63 15.35 4.48 -12.22
N LYS A 64 15.53 4.87 -10.96
CA LYS A 64 16.00 6.21 -10.58
C LYS A 64 17.38 6.53 -11.17
N ASN A 65 18.31 5.59 -11.13
CA ASN A 65 19.66 5.74 -11.71
C ASN A 65 19.63 5.89 -13.24
N GLN A 66 18.60 5.35 -13.91
CA GLN A 66 18.37 5.51 -15.36
C GLN A 66 17.69 6.84 -15.72
N GLY A 67 17.52 7.76 -14.76
CA GLY A 67 16.88 9.05 -14.98
C GLY A 67 15.36 9.00 -14.98
N MET A 68 14.75 7.87 -14.61
CA MET A 68 13.30 7.74 -14.50
C MET A 68 12.82 8.18 -13.11
N GLN A 69 11.63 8.79 -13.05
CA GLN A 69 11.02 9.27 -11.81
C GLN A 69 9.79 8.39 -11.46
N PRO A 70 9.94 7.35 -10.62
CA PRO A 70 8.81 6.53 -10.24
C PRO A 70 7.79 7.37 -9.45
N LEU A 71 6.56 7.43 -9.96
CA LEU A 71 5.45 8.12 -9.30
C LEU A 71 4.80 7.16 -8.30
N LEU A 72 4.41 7.67 -7.13
CA LEU A 72 3.67 6.94 -6.09
C LEU A 72 4.42 5.81 -5.37
N MET A 73 5.71 5.62 -5.65
CA MET A 73 6.55 4.70 -4.86
C MET A 73 6.56 5.09 -3.37
N GLY A 74 6.71 6.39 -3.08
CA GLY A 74 7.00 6.86 -1.72
C GLY A 74 8.44 6.57 -1.32
N ASP A 75 8.70 6.51 -0.01
CA ASP A 75 10.00 6.15 0.55
C ASP A 75 10.11 4.63 0.71
N PHE A 76 10.34 3.93 -0.41
CA PHE A 76 10.49 2.47 -0.40
C PHE A 76 11.90 2.10 0.11
N PRO A 77 12.04 1.16 1.07
CA PRO A 77 13.35 0.79 1.59
C PRO A 77 14.24 0.20 0.49
N VAL A 78 15.41 0.81 0.28
CA VAL A 78 16.43 0.35 -0.67
C VAL A 78 17.51 -0.36 0.13
N GLY A 79 17.34 -1.67 0.30
CA GLY A 79 18.31 -2.53 0.95
C GLY A 79 17.88 -3.98 0.85
N ASP A 80 18.86 -4.89 0.87
CA ASP A 80 18.67 -6.34 1.03
C ASP A 80 18.28 -6.71 2.47
N ASP A 81 17.68 -5.76 3.17
CA ASP A 81 16.83 -6.05 4.30
C ASP A 81 15.44 -6.20 3.67
N PRO A 82 15.06 -7.40 3.19
CA PRO A 82 13.65 -7.69 3.18
C PRO A 82 13.28 -7.39 4.63
N ARG A 83 12.45 -6.37 4.86
CA ARG A 83 11.57 -6.42 6.02
C ARG A 83 10.98 -7.79 5.88
N GLN A 84 11.54 -8.76 6.59
CA GLN A 84 11.08 -10.11 6.56
C GLN A 84 9.68 -9.90 7.10
N ASN A 85 8.71 -9.87 6.19
CA ASN A 85 7.55 -10.72 6.32
C ASN A 85 8.10 -12.15 6.45
N SER A 86 8.83 -12.39 7.55
CA SER A 86 8.71 -13.56 8.36
C SER A 86 7.20 -13.71 8.46
N ALA A 87 6.63 -14.51 7.57
CA ALA A 87 6.36 -15.88 7.88
C ALA A 87 6.23 -16.15 9.39
N ARG A 88 5.56 -15.26 10.14
CA ARG A 88 4.83 -15.61 11.33
C ARG A 88 3.61 -16.35 10.82
N HIS A 89 3.89 -17.60 10.50
CA HIS A 89 3.01 -18.76 10.62
C HIS A 89 1.60 -18.38 11.11
N GLY A 90 0.62 -18.64 10.25
CA GLY A 90 -0.82 -18.58 10.48
C GLY A 90 -1.26 -18.27 11.91
N ARG A 91 -1.33 -16.99 12.24
CA ARG A 91 -2.18 -16.53 13.33
C ARG A 91 -3.22 -15.61 12.71
N PRO A 92 -4.52 -15.97 12.75
CA PRO A 92 -5.56 -15.05 12.32
C PRO A 92 -5.44 -13.79 13.18
N TYR A 93 -5.39 -12.64 12.53
CA TYR A 93 -5.35 -11.34 13.21
C TYR A 93 -6.69 -11.17 13.93
N LEU A 94 -6.72 -11.55 15.20
CA LEU A 94 -7.88 -11.44 16.07
C LEU A 94 -7.84 -10.02 16.67
N VAL A 95 -8.61 -9.11 16.06
CA VAL A 95 -8.81 -7.76 16.58
C VAL A 95 -9.81 -7.84 17.74
N LYS A 96 -9.43 -7.29 18.89
CA LYS A 96 -10.30 -7.16 20.08
C LYS A 96 -11.21 -5.94 19.96
#